data_AF-A0A484ZHR3-F1
#
_entry.id   AF-A0A484ZHR3-F1
#
_cell.length_a   1.000
_cell.length_b   1.000
_cell.length_c   1.000
_cell.angle_alpha   90.00
_cell.angle_beta   90.00
_cell.angle_gamma   90.00
#
_symmetry.space_group_name_H-M   'P 1'
#
loop_
_entity.id
_entity.type
_entity.pdbx_description
1 polymer ?
#
loop_
_entity_poly.entity_id
_entity_poly.type
_entity_poly.pdbx_seq_one_letter_code
_entity_poly.pdbx_strand_id
1 'polypeptide(L)'
;MGLRFMIKLFYRPAGLTSSQDATACGLTFSAILQGVRVHNPTPYYQTLGKLVLNHAAINLDKQPSMVAPMSTETYYFSAPVTQAKWQTINDFGGLSAQCQQAVSFIKEVS
;
A
#
# COMPACT_ATOMS: atom_id res chain seq x y z
N MET A 1 14.27 -25.92 -19.22
CA MET A 1 13.49 -25.21 -18.18
C MET A 1 14.45 -24.40 -17.33
N GLY A 2 14.26 -23.09 -17.21
CA GLY A 2 15.10 -22.22 -16.39
C GLY A 2 14.28 -21.57 -15.29
N LEU A 3 14.87 -21.39 -14.11
CA LEU A 3 14.25 -20.67 -13.00
C LEU A 3 14.85 -19.26 -12.92
N ARG A 4 14.01 -18.23 -12.72
CA ARG A 4 14.44 -16.86 -12.47
C ARG A 4 13.98 -16.42 -11.09
N PHE A 5 14.91 -15.92 -10.28
CA PHE A 5 14.61 -15.29 -9.00
C PHE A 5 14.70 -13.77 -9.13
N MET A 6 13.72 -13.06 -8.58
CA MET A 6 13.75 -11.60 -8.43
C MET A 6 13.54 -11.28 -6.95
N ILE A 7 14.51 -10.57 -6.36
CA ILE A 7 14.49 -10.17 -4.94
C ILE A 7 14.54 -8.64 -4.90
N LYS A 8 13.73 -8.03 -4.03
CA LYS A 8 13.74 -6.58 -3.78
C LYS A 8 14.88 -6.24 -2.81
N LEU A 9 15.74 -5.29 -3.19
CA LEU A 9 16.80 -4.77 -2.32
C LEU A 9 16.49 -3.31 -1.95
N PHE A 10 16.36 -3.04 -0.65
CA PHE A 10 16.10 -1.70 -0.12
C PHE A 10 17.26 -1.24 0.78
N TYR A 11 17.78 -0.04 0.53
CA TYR A 11 18.74 0.60 1.43
C TYR A 11 18.00 1.36 2.53
N ARG A 12 18.38 1.13 3.80
CA ARG A 12 17.82 1.80 4.98
C ARG A 12 18.91 2.66 5.66
N PRO A 13 18.87 4.00 5.55
CA PRO A 13 19.80 4.86 6.25
C PRO A 13 19.71 4.69 7.77
N ALA A 14 20.83 4.86 8.46
CA ALA A 14 20.84 4.95 9.92
C ALA A 14 20.09 6.24 10.35
N GLY A 15 19.23 6.13 11.37
CA GLY A 15 18.48 7.27 11.93
C GLY A 15 16.95 7.21 11.78
N LEU A 16 16.41 6.21 11.07
CA LEU A 16 14.96 5.95 11.08
C LEU A 16 14.59 5.15 12.34
N THR A 17 13.78 5.74 13.22
CA THR A 17 13.57 5.25 14.60
C THR A 17 12.41 4.27 14.78
N SER A 18 11.45 4.22 13.85
CA SER A 18 10.31 3.28 13.88
C SER A 18 10.61 2.05 13.02
N SER A 19 10.23 0.84 13.44
CA SER A 19 10.36 -0.34 12.57
C SER A 19 9.31 -0.31 11.44
N GLN A 20 9.61 -0.96 10.31
CA GLN A 20 8.64 -1.06 9.20
C GLN A 20 7.32 -1.68 9.68
N ASP A 21 7.38 -2.74 10.50
CA ASP A 21 6.19 -3.38 11.09
C ASP A 21 5.32 -2.39 11.87
N ALA A 22 5.91 -1.48 12.63
CA ALA A 22 5.19 -0.44 13.36
C ALA A 22 4.52 0.60 12.44
N THR A 23 4.93 0.66 11.17
CA THR A 23 4.43 1.62 10.16
C THR A 23 3.59 0.97 9.07
N ALA A 24 3.33 -0.35 9.15
CA ALA A 24 2.56 -1.08 8.13
C ALA A 24 1.16 -0.50 7.90
N CYS A 25 0.52 0.01 8.97
CA CYS A 25 -0.78 0.69 8.89
C CYS A 25 -0.70 2.20 8.61
N GLY A 26 0.48 2.72 8.23
CA GLY A 26 0.69 4.14 7.98
C GLY A 26 0.20 4.65 6.62
N LEU A 27 -0.23 3.75 5.73
CA LEU A 27 -0.82 4.14 4.44
C LEU A 27 -2.14 4.88 4.65
N THR A 28 -2.38 5.91 3.84
CA THR A 28 -3.65 6.65 3.84
C THR A 28 -4.35 6.50 2.49
N PHE A 29 -5.69 6.43 2.54
CA PHE A 29 -6.52 6.13 1.39
C PHE A 29 -7.53 7.25 1.14
N SER A 30 -7.56 7.73 -0.11
CA SER A 30 -8.45 8.80 -0.53
C SER A 30 -9.16 8.43 -1.84
N ALA A 31 -10.49 8.52 -1.87
CA ALA A 31 -11.30 8.19 -3.03
C ALA A 31 -11.13 9.24 -4.14
N ILE A 32 -11.07 8.76 -5.38
CA ILE A 32 -11.07 9.56 -6.61
C ILE A 32 -12.13 9.00 -7.57
N LEU A 33 -12.45 9.73 -8.66
CA LEU A 33 -13.51 9.35 -9.60
C LEU A 33 -13.39 7.92 -10.17
N GLN A 34 -12.16 7.41 -10.36
CA GLN A 34 -11.92 6.09 -10.96
C GLN A 34 -11.11 5.16 -10.04
N GLY A 35 -11.22 5.33 -8.72
CA GLY A 35 -10.63 4.40 -7.76
C GLY A 35 -10.16 5.06 -6.47
N VAL A 36 -8.97 4.66 -6.01
CA VAL A 36 -8.40 5.16 -4.75
C VAL A 36 -6.95 5.59 -4.95
N ARG A 37 -6.62 6.72 -4.35
CA ARG A 37 -5.27 7.23 -4.18
C ARG A 37 -4.72 6.74 -2.84
N VAL A 38 -3.59 6.06 -2.88
CA VAL A 38 -2.92 5.50 -1.70
C VAL A 38 -1.63 6.27 -1.47
N HIS A 39 -1.55 6.97 -0.36
CA HIS A 39 -0.38 7.77 0.00
C HIS A 39 0.41 7.07 1.10
N ASN A 40 1.72 7.03 0.94
CA ASN A 40 2.65 6.52 1.93
C ASN A 40 3.42 7.68 2.57
N PRO A 41 2.98 8.19 3.74
CA PRO A 41 3.69 9.23 4.46
C PRO A 41 4.94 8.72 5.19
N THR A 42 5.25 7.43 5.10
CA THR A 42 6.35 6.82 5.87
C THR A 42 7.66 6.89 5.09
N PRO A 43 8.82 6.86 5.78
CA PRO A 43 10.13 6.77 5.13
C PRO A 43 10.44 5.35 4.62
N TYR A 44 9.47 4.43 4.65
CA TYR A 44 9.65 3.02 4.30
C TYR A 44 8.86 2.66 3.05
N TYR A 45 9.44 1.80 2.21
CA TYR A 45 8.67 1.15 1.16
C TYR A 45 7.62 0.25 1.79
N GLN A 46 6.37 0.39 1.36
CA GLN A 46 5.28 -0.48 1.77
C GLN A 46 5.00 -1.45 0.64
N THR A 47 5.47 -2.69 0.76
CA THR A 47 5.12 -3.76 -0.20
C THR A 47 3.79 -4.35 0.22
N LEU A 48 2.74 -4.18 -0.57
CA LEU A 48 1.44 -4.78 -0.33
C LEU A 48 1.51 -6.29 -0.61
N GLY A 49 1.16 -7.10 0.38
CA GLY A 49 0.91 -8.53 0.20
C GLY A 49 -0.57 -8.82 -0.04
N LYS A 50 -1.46 -7.98 0.48
CA LYS A 50 -2.89 -7.98 0.18
C LYS A 50 -3.44 -6.56 0.19
N LEU A 51 -4.36 -6.29 -0.73
CA LEU A 51 -5.17 -5.07 -0.75
C LEU A 51 -6.60 -5.45 -1.10
N VAL A 52 -7.55 -5.03 -0.28
CA VAL A 52 -8.99 -5.21 -0.50
C VAL A 52 -9.64 -3.84 -0.44
N LEU A 53 -10.34 -3.47 -1.50
CA LEU A 53 -11.15 -2.26 -1.58
C LEU A 53 -12.62 -2.67 -1.50
N ASN A 54 -13.32 -2.16 -0.48
CA ASN A 54 -14.63 -2.63 -0.04
C ASN A 54 -14.61 -4.15 0.26
N HIS A 55 -15.03 -4.96 -0.71
CA HIS A 55 -15.06 -6.42 -0.63
C HIS A 55 -14.31 -7.10 -1.79
N ALA A 56 -13.63 -6.32 -2.64
CA ALA A 56 -12.93 -6.82 -3.81
C ALA A 56 -11.42 -6.82 -3.56
N ALA A 57 -10.80 -7.98 -3.72
CA ALA A 57 -9.35 -8.11 -3.69
C ALA A 57 -8.74 -7.50 -4.95
N ILE A 58 -7.72 -6.66 -4.78
CA ILE A 58 -6.98 -6.05 -5.87
C ILE A 58 -5.88 -7.00 -6.33
N ASN A 59 -5.78 -7.19 -7.64
CA ASN A 59 -4.72 -7.98 -8.23
C ASN A 59 -3.42 -7.16 -8.29
N LEU A 60 -2.51 -7.43 -7.34
CA LEU A 60 -1.22 -6.76 -7.20
C LEU A 60 -0.15 -7.23 -8.21
N ASP A 61 -0.45 -8.20 -9.07
CA ASP A 61 0.39 -8.54 -10.23
C ASP A 61 0.09 -7.62 -11.43
N LYS A 62 -1.10 -7.01 -11.46
CA LYS A 62 -1.56 -6.09 -12.52
C LYS A 62 -1.59 -4.62 -12.10
N GLN A 63 -1.42 -4.35 -10.81
CA GLN A 63 -1.42 -3.02 -10.21
C GLN A 63 -0.14 -2.88 -9.36
N PRO A 64 0.27 -1.65 -8.98
CA PRO A 64 1.44 -1.47 -8.12
C PRO A 64 1.34 -2.35 -6.87
N SER A 65 2.36 -3.18 -6.61
CA SER A 65 2.45 -3.98 -5.39
C SER A 65 3.26 -3.28 -4.29
N MET A 66 3.69 -2.05 -4.55
CA MET A 66 4.59 -1.30 -3.67
C MET A 66 4.25 0.18 -3.73
N VAL A 67 4.25 0.81 -2.57
CA VAL A 67 4.12 2.26 -2.44
C VAL A 67 5.45 2.80 -1.89
N ALA A 68 6.09 3.68 -2.64
CA ALA A 68 7.39 4.25 -2.28
C ALA A 68 7.29 5.19 -1.05
N PRO A 69 8.40 5.45 -0.35
CA PRO A 69 8.43 6.46 0.71
C PRO A 69 7.98 7.82 0.19
N MET A 70 7.14 8.51 0.95
CA MET A 70 6.63 9.86 0.62
C MET A 70 5.96 9.95 -0.77
N SER A 71 5.50 8.81 -1.31
CA SER A 71 4.90 8.74 -2.63
C SER A 71 3.41 8.40 -2.57
N THR A 72 2.79 8.47 -3.74
CA THR A 72 1.39 8.16 -3.93
C THR A 72 1.23 7.21 -5.11
N GLU A 73 0.45 6.17 -4.93
CA GLU A 73 0.02 5.26 -6.00
C GLU A 73 -1.49 5.38 -6.23
N THR A 74 -1.93 5.13 -7.45
CA THR A 74 -3.36 5.11 -7.80
C THR A 74 -3.78 3.70 -8.17
N TYR A 75 -4.84 3.22 -7.53
CA TYR A 75 -5.43 1.91 -7.82
C TYR A 75 -6.78 2.14 -8.45
N TYR A 76 -6.91 1.68 -9.70
CA TYR A 76 -8.15 1.80 -10.44
C TYR A 76 -9.21 0.86 -9.88
N PHE A 77 -10.39 1.39 -9.62
CA PHE A 77 -11.53 0.62 -9.12
C PHE A 77 -12.82 1.20 -9.69
N SER A 78 -13.68 0.36 -10.23
CA SER A 78 -14.84 0.78 -11.03
C SER A 78 -16.01 1.32 -10.22
N ALA A 79 -15.92 1.31 -8.89
CA ALA A 79 -16.98 1.75 -7.98
C ALA A 79 -16.41 2.69 -6.91
N PRO A 80 -17.25 3.48 -6.24
CA PRO A 80 -16.82 4.26 -5.08
C PRO A 80 -16.24 3.35 -3.98
N VAL A 81 -15.04 3.69 -3.52
CA VAL A 81 -14.38 2.97 -2.43
C VAL A 81 -14.67 3.68 -1.11
N THR A 82 -15.21 2.96 -0.14
CA THR A 82 -15.53 3.46 1.20
C THR A 82 -14.66 2.85 2.28
N GLN A 83 -14.05 1.69 2.01
CA GLN A 83 -13.20 0.97 2.96
C GLN A 83 -12.00 0.35 2.25
N ALA A 84 -10.83 0.43 2.88
CA ALA A 84 -9.63 -0.28 2.47
C ALA A 84 -9.16 -1.21 3.60
N LYS A 85 -8.73 -2.42 3.24
CA LYS A 85 -8.04 -3.36 4.11
C LYS A 85 -6.76 -3.80 3.44
N TRP A 86 -5.65 -3.85 4.17
CA TRP A 86 -4.37 -4.25 3.59
C TRP A 86 -3.49 -4.98 4.59
N GLN A 87 -2.55 -5.73 4.04
CA GLN A 87 -1.41 -6.32 4.75
C GLN A 87 -0.16 -6.04 3.92
N THR A 88 0.94 -5.69 4.57
CA THR A 88 2.23 -5.53 3.91
C THR A 88 3.11 -6.75 4.11
N ILE A 89 4.11 -6.93 3.24
CA ILE A 89 5.18 -7.91 3.43
C ILE A 89 6.26 -7.22 4.23
N ASN A 90 6.58 -7.78 5.40
CA ASN A 90 7.60 -7.24 6.28
C ASN A 90 9.02 -7.68 5.89
N ASP A 91 10.01 -7.16 6.61
CA ASP A 91 11.44 -7.43 6.38
C ASP A 91 11.81 -8.94 6.46
N PHE A 92 10.98 -9.76 7.10
CA PHE A 92 11.16 -11.23 7.21
C PHE A 92 10.41 -12.02 6.13
N GLY A 93 9.73 -11.35 5.20
CA GLY A 93 8.94 -11.96 4.13
C GLY A 93 7.55 -12.45 4.56
N GLY A 94 7.14 -12.19 5.80
CA GLY A 94 5.81 -12.51 6.32
C GLY A 94 4.80 -11.40 6.08
N LEU A 95 3.51 -11.72 6.22
CA LEU A 95 2.46 -10.69 6.20
C LEU A 95 2.37 -9.97 7.55
N SER A 96 2.23 -8.66 7.52
CA SER A 96 1.90 -7.83 8.69
C SER A 96 0.53 -8.19 9.26
N ALA A 97 0.21 -7.68 10.45
CA ALA A 97 -1.18 -7.62 10.91
C ALA A 97 -2.06 -6.88 9.89
N GLN A 98 -3.35 -7.23 9.83
CA GLN A 98 -4.28 -6.59 8.91
C GLN A 98 -4.60 -5.16 9.38
N CYS A 99 -4.36 -4.22 8.50
CA CYS A 99 -4.75 -2.82 8.66
C CYS A 99 -6.09 -2.59 7.95
N GLN A 100 -6.86 -1.63 8.46
CA GLN A 100 -8.14 -1.24 7.87
C GLN A 100 -8.38 0.24 8.11
N GLN A 101 -8.92 0.92 7.09
CA GLN A 101 -9.27 2.33 7.16
C GLN A 101 -10.54 2.61 6.35
N ALA A 102 -11.36 3.53 6.83
CA ALA A 102 -12.37 4.18 5.98
C ALA A 102 -11.67 5.08 4.95
N VAL A 103 -12.15 5.09 3.72
CA VAL A 103 -11.57 5.91 2.65
C VAL A 103 -12.18 7.30 2.68
N SER A 104 -11.34 8.32 2.72
CA SER A 104 -11.77 9.72 2.74
C SER A 104 -12.07 10.20 1.33
N PHE A 105 -13.14 10.98 1.14
CA PHE A 105 -13.39 11.66 -0.13
C PHE A 105 -12.55 12.93 -0.20
N ILE A 106 -11.71 13.08 -1.22
CA ILE A 106 -11.03 14.35 -1.48
C ILE A 106 -12.12 15.33 -1.95
N LYS A 107 -12.45 16.33 -1.13
CA LYS A 107 -13.10 17.54 -1.65
C LYS A 107 -12.03 18.26 -2.46
N GLU A 108 -12.05 18.12 -3.78
CA GLU A 108 -11.36 19.08 -4.63
C GLU A 108 -12.00 20.44 -4.36
N VAL A 109 -11.26 21.31 -3.68
CA VAL A 109 -11.64 22.73 -3.57
C VAL A 109 -11.39 23.32 -4.95
N SER A 110 -12.48 23.72 -5.58
CA SER A 110 -12.51 24.42 -6.87
C SER A 110 -11.86 25.79 -6.80
#